data_AF-A0A955BME7-F1
#
_entry.id   AF-A0A955BME7-F1
#
_cell.length_a   1.000
_cell.length_b   1.000
_cell.length_c   1.000
_cell.angle_alpha   90.00
_cell.angle_beta   90.00
_cell.angle_gamma   90.00
#
_symmetry.space_group_name_H-M   'P 1'
#
loop_
_entity.id
_entity.type
_entity.pdbx_description
1 polymer ?
#
loop_
_entity_poly.entity_id
_entity_poly.type
_entity_poly.pdbx_seq_one_letter_code
_entity_poly.pdbx_strand_id
1 'polypeptide(L)'
;MRWHKSLAAVLLFSILFSAQQASADILFTTGAMVEIASPASFLEGDLESSSVISILDEGVKTLPGDIFVNAVGVGTHFGSAGTPVPVLAGTEVQTYLVHFDPLGAGFATLSGSVFFVPGEIILGIQTHTPWLDFSDAAVGDPLSTYPTGLLEFRALETLPGTDTTTIAPGLGSASFSLFAELGIDQARIVTMPVPEPSTLTLLLGSAALLPICRRALS
;
A
#
# COMPACT_ATOMS: atom_id res chain seq x y z
N MET A 1 12.28 57.31 -41.90
CA MET A 1 13.05 57.37 -40.64
C MET A 1 12.31 56.50 -39.62
N ARG A 2 12.95 55.39 -39.22
CA ARG A 2 12.70 54.51 -38.05
C ARG A 2 11.28 53.93 -37.82
N TRP A 3 11.11 52.70 -38.31
CA TRP A 3 10.12 51.73 -37.82
C TRP A 3 10.60 51.14 -36.50
N HIS A 4 9.76 51.09 -35.46
CA HIS A 4 10.06 50.42 -34.19
C HIS A 4 9.14 49.20 -34.08
N LYS A 5 9.73 48.02 -34.31
CA LYS A 5 9.10 46.72 -34.05
C LYS A 5 9.32 46.40 -32.57
N SER A 6 8.33 46.64 -31.73
CA SER A 6 8.33 46.12 -30.36
C SER A 6 7.99 44.63 -30.42
N LEU A 7 9.02 43.77 -30.36
CA LEU A 7 8.85 42.36 -30.08
C LEU A 7 8.42 42.23 -28.60
N ALA A 8 7.14 42.00 -28.37
CA ALA A 8 6.64 41.49 -27.10
C ALA A 8 7.00 40.00 -27.02
N ALA A 9 8.12 39.69 -26.38
CA ALA A 9 8.48 38.33 -26.02
C ALA A 9 7.55 37.87 -24.88
N VAL A 10 6.45 37.21 -25.25
CA VAL A 10 5.61 36.48 -24.29
C VAL A 10 6.38 35.21 -23.93
N LEU A 11 7.12 35.27 -22.82
CA LEU A 11 7.70 34.10 -22.18
C LEU A 11 6.55 33.24 -21.64
N LEU A 12 6.15 32.22 -22.40
CA LEU A 12 5.26 31.17 -21.94
C LEU A 12 6.07 30.29 -20.98
N PHE A 13 6.07 30.64 -19.69
CA PHE A 13 6.65 29.82 -18.64
C PHE A 13 5.64 28.71 -18.31
N SER A 14 5.67 27.63 -19.09
CA SER A 14 4.89 26.43 -18.83
C SER A 14 5.42 25.76 -17.56
N ILE A 15 4.86 26.14 -16.41
CA ILE A 15 5.07 25.42 -15.16
C ILE A 15 4.41 24.05 -15.33
N LEU A 16 5.23 23.06 -15.69
CA LEU A 16 4.87 21.65 -15.54
C LEU A 16 4.74 21.39 -14.04
N PHE A 17 3.55 21.65 -13.49
CA PHE A 17 3.16 21.04 -12.22
C PHE A 17 3.00 19.55 -12.51
N SER A 18 4.06 18.78 -12.24
CA SER A 18 3.89 17.36 -12.01
C SER A 18 2.91 17.25 -10.84
N ALA A 19 1.70 16.78 -11.11
CA ALA A 19 0.81 16.33 -10.06
C ALA A 19 1.55 15.17 -9.38
N GLN A 20 2.21 15.46 -8.26
CA GLN A 20 2.63 14.42 -7.34
C GLN A 20 1.34 13.82 -6.84
N GLN A 21 1.00 12.66 -7.40
CA GLN A 21 0.00 11.78 -6.83
C GLN A 21 0.43 11.56 -5.38
N ALA A 22 -0.41 11.94 -4.44
CA ALA A 22 -0.24 11.60 -3.05
C ALA A 22 -0.35 10.07 -2.98
N SER A 23 0.81 9.40 -3.05
CA SER A 23 0.89 7.96 -2.79
C SER A 23 0.26 7.71 -1.43
N ALA A 24 -0.60 6.69 -1.36
CA ALA A 24 -1.15 6.22 -0.11
C ALA A 24 0.01 5.82 0.81
N ASP A 25 0.07 6.43 1.99
CA ASP A 25 1.29 6.47 2.79
C ASP A 25 1.02 5.78 4.14
N ILE A 26 1.96 4.95 4.56
CA ILE A 26 1.97 4.47 5.94
C ILE A 26 2.16 5.70 6.83
N LEU A 27 1.19 6.00 7.69
CA LEU A 27 1.25 7.17 8.58
C LEU A 27 2.36 6.97 9.63
N PHE A 28 2.41 5.79 10.25
CA PHE A 28 3.51 5.32 11.07
C PHE A 28 3.34 3.82 11.39
N THR A 29 4.41 3.20 11.88
CA THR A 29 4.41 1.85 12.43
C THR A 29 4.73 1.87 13.94
N THR A 30 4.42 0.78 14.64
CA THR A 30 4.81 0.57 16.05
C THR A 30 5.29 -0.86 16.30
N GLY A 31 5.94 -1.06 17.45
CA GLY A 31 6.47 -2.37 17.85
C GLY A 31 7.69 -2.77 17.02
N ALA A 32 7.72 -4.03 16.57
CA ALA A 32 8.76 -4.56 15.69
C ALA A 32 8.55 -4.21 14.21
N MET A 33 7.42 -3.61 13.84
CA MET A 33 7.11 -3.31 12.45
C MET A 33 7.89 -2.09 11.95
N VAL A 34 8.62 -2.26 10.85
CA VAL A 34 9.44 -1.22 10.23
C VAL A 34 9.11 -1.16 8.75
N GLU A 35 8.78 0.03 8.28
CA GLU A 35 8.62 0.27 6.85
C GLU A 35 9.98 0.25 6.14
N ILE A 36 10.06 -0.48 5.04
CA ILE A 36 11.26 -0.59 4.21
C ILE A 36 10.96 -0.19 2.76
N ALA A 37 11.99 0.25 2.05
CA ALA A 37 11.91 0.36 0.60
C ALA A 37 11.80 -1.05 -0.01
N SER A 38 11.21 -1.13 -1.20
CA SER A 38 11.03 -2.42 -1.85
C SER A 38 12.36 -3.14 -2.12
N PRO A 39 12.54 -4.37 -1.61
CA PRO A 39 13.74 -5.17 -1.81
C PRO A 39 13.68 -5.89 -3.17
N ALA A 40 14.85 -6.33 -3.64
CA ALA A 40 14.91 -7.12 -4.88
C ALA A 40 14.28 -8.52 -4.75
N SER A 41 14.12 -9.03 -3.52
CA SER A 41 13.67 -10.39 -3.26
C SER A 41 13.08 -10.54 -1.86
N PHE A 42 12.11 -11.45 -1.74
CA PHE A 42 11.49 -11.92 -0.50
C PHE A 42 11.68 -13.42 -0.31
N LEU A 43 12.68 -14.02 -0.96
CA LEU A 43 13.01 -15.42 -0.73
C LEU A 43 13.58 -15.58 0.70
N GLU A 44 13.37 -16.75 1.29
CA GLU A 44 13.93 -17.13 2.59
C GLU A 44 15.45 -16.85 2.62
N GLY A 45 15.92 -16.15 3.66
CA GLY A 45 17.31 -15.75 3.80
C GLY A 45 17.62 -14.31 3.35
N ASP A 46 16.78 -13.70 2.50
CA ASP A 46 17.11 -12.38 1.92
C ASP A 46 16.78 -11.20 2.85
N LEU A 47 15.83 -11.38 3.79
CA LEU A 47 15.37 -10.34 4.72
C LEU A 47 15.31 -10.84 6.17
N GLU A 48 16.20 -11.77 6.54
CA GLU A 48 16.27 -12.33 7.88
C GLU A 48 16.45 -11.27 8.97
N SER A 49 15.63 -11.35 10.02
CA SER A 49 15.75 -10.53 11.21
C SER A 49 15.17 -11.22 12.44
N SER A 50 15.82 -11.05 13.58
CA SER A 50 15.30 -11.52 14.88
C SER A 50 14.54 -10.44 15.65
N SER A 51 14.35 -9.24 15.07
CA SER A 51 13.77 -8.09 15.77
C SER A 51 12.89 -7.18 14.92
N VAL A 52 12.77 -7.44 13.62
CA VAL A 52 12.04 -6.60 12.67
C VAL A 52 10.99 -7.43 11.95
N ILE A 53 9.78 -6.89 11.89
CA ILE A 53 8.75 -7.26 10.91
C ILE A 53 8.81 -6.20 9.82
N SER A 54 9.15 -6.57 8.60
CA SER A 54 9.21 -5.62 7.48
C SER A 54 7.81 -5.37 6.95
N ILE A 55 7.50 -4.12 6.63
CA ILE A 55 6.33 -3.76 5.82
C ILE A 55 6.79 -2.88 4.66
N LEU A 56 6.18 -3.04 3.49
CA LEU A 56 6.42 -2.16 2.35
C LEU A 56 5.14 -1.85 1.60
N ASP A 57 5.19 -0.72 0.88
CA ASP A 57 4.22 -0.29 -0.11
C ASP A 57 4.48 -1.00 -1.46
N GLU A 58 3.51 -1.78 -1.94
CA GLU A 58 3.55 -2.44 -3.27
C GLU A 58 2.88 -1.60 -4.38
N GLY A 59 2.35 -0.43 -4.02
CA GLY A 59 1.77 0.60 -4.88
C GLY A 59 0.26 0.48 -5.15
N VAL A 60 -0.29 1.57 -5.68
CA VAL A 60 -1.68 1.64 -6.16
C VAL A 60 -1.82 0.93 -7.51
N LYS A 61 -2.80 0.03 -7.64
CA LYS A 61 -3.10 -0.69 -8.90
C LYS A 61 -4.58 -0.91 -9.11
N THR A 62 -5.01 -0.89 -10.37
CA THR A 62 -6.33 -1.40 -10.76
C THR A 62 -6.26 -2.91 -10.97
N LEU A 63 -7.12 -3.66 -10.29
CA LEU A 63 -7.12 -5.11 -10.36
C LEU A 63 -7.51 -5.63 -11.76
N PRO A 64 -6.65 -6.41 -12.44
CA PRO A 64 -6.99 -6.99 -13.75
C PRO A 64 -7.95 -8.18 -13.65
N GLY A 65 -8.10 -8.76 -12.46
CA GLY A 65 -8.96 -9.88 -12.12
C GLY A 65 -9.26 -9.87 -10.62
N ASP A 66 -10.21 -10.68 -10.18
CA ASP A 66 -10.54 -10.78 -8.75
C ASP A 66 -9.34 -11.29 -7.96
N ILE A 67 -9.09 -10.70 -6.79
CA ILE A 67 -8.18 -11.26 -5.78
C ILE A 67 -8.99 -11.67 -4.55
N PHE A 68 -8.44 -12.54 -3.70
CA PHE A 68 -9.15 -13.03 -2.51
C PHE A 68 -8.43 -12.65 -1.24
N VAL A 69 -9.17 -12.10 -0.27
CA VAL A 69 -8.72 -11.81 1.10
C VAL A 69 -9.44 -12.73 2.08
N ASN A 70 -8.82 -13.09 3.21
CA ASN A 70 -9.41 -14.06 4.14
C ASN A 70 -9.50 -13.55 5.59
N ALA A 71 -8.70 -12.55 5.99
CA ALA A 71 -8.94 -11.77 7.19
C ALA A 71 -9.75 -10.50 6.81
N VAL A 72 -11.06 -10.52 7.07
CA VAL A 72 -12.00 -9.48 6.62
C VAL A 72 -12.81 -8.94 7.78
N GLY A 73 -12.90 -7.60 7.86
CA GLY A 73 -13.63 -6.90 8.90
C GLY A 73 -12.86 -6.76 10.21
N VAL A 74 -13.44 -5.98 11.13
CA VAL A 74 -12.85 -5.66 12.43
C VAL A 74 -12.71 -6.91 13.30
N GLY A 75 -11.59 -7.00 14.03
CA GLY A 75 -11.34 -8.06 15.00
C GLY A 75 -10.06 -8.83 14.73
N THR A 76 -9.82 -9.83 15.57
CA THR A 76 -8.64 -10.72 15.49
C THR A 76 -8.96 -11.93 14.61
N HIS A 77 -8.08 -12.17 13.65
CA HIS A 77 -8.06 -13.28 12.72
C HIS A 77 -6.83 -14.14 13.03
N PHE A 78 -6.98 -15.46 12.96
CA PHE A 78 -5.94 -16.42 13.34
C PHE A 78 -5.35 -17.10 12.11
N GLY A 79 -4.04 -16.97 11.91
CA GLY A 79 -3.32 -17.55 10.79
C GLY A 79 -3.95 -17.29 9.43
N SER A 80 -3.95 -18.34 8.61
CA SER A 80 -4.60 -18.38 7.30
C SER A 80 -6.08 -18.79 7.32
N ALA A 81 -6.73 -18.75 8.49
CA ALA A 81 -8.16 -19.06 8.60
C ALA A 81 -9.05 -17.99 7.94
N GLY A 82 -10.31 -18.37 7.67
CA GLY A 82 -11.33 -17.49 7.13
C GLY A 82 -11.86 -17.94 5.77
N THR A 83 -13.12 -17.61 5.49
CA THR A 83 -13.70 -17.82 4.16
C THR A 83 -13.14 -16.75 3.22
N PRO A 84 -12.53 -17.13 2.07
CA PRO A 84 -12.05 -16.16 1.10
C PRO A 84 -13.19 -15.25 0.60
N VAL A 85 -12.95 -13.95 0.59
CA VAL A 85 -13.86 -12.92 0.08
C VAL A 85 -13.19 -12.25 -1.13
N PRO A 86 -13.88 -12.14 -2.28
CA PRO A 86 -13.31 -11.53 -3.46
C PRO A 86 -13.26 -9.99 -3.33
N VAL A 87 -12.14 -9.41 -3.74
CA VAL A 87 -12.04 -8.00 -4.16
C VAL A 87 -12.10 -8.02 -5.69
N LEU A 88 -13.15 -7.41 -6.24
CA LEU A 88 -13.52 -7.59 -7.63
C LEU A 88 -12.56 -6.89 -8.59
N ALA A 89 -12.39 -7.48 -9.78
CA ALA A 89 -11.68 -6.88 -10.90
C ALA A 89 -12.17 -5.45 -11.20
N GLY A 90 -11.26 -4.57 -11.64
CA GLY A 90 -11.53 -3.17 -11.90
C GLY A 90 -11.53 -2.27 -10.65
N THR A 91 -11.44 -2.85 -9.46
CA THR A 91 -11.23 -2.07 -8.22
C THR A 91 -9.82 -1.50 -8.21
N GLU A 92 -9.69 -0.22 -7.90
CA GLU A 92 -8.40 0.39 -7.58
C GLU A 92 -8.07 0.08 -6.12
N VAL A 93 -6.93 -0.55 -5.88
CA VAL A 93 -6.46 -0.94 -4.55
C VAL A 93 -5.05 -0.43 -4.33
N GLN A 94 -4.71 -0.26 -3.07
CA GLN A 94 -3.34 -0.11 -2.61
C GLN A 94 -2.99 -1.38 -1.82
N THR A 95 -1.78 -1.89 -2.01
CA THR A 95 -1.34 -3.11 -1.31
C THR A 95 -0.06 -2.89 -0.54
N TYR A 96 0.04 -3.57 0.60
CA TYR A 96 1.22 -3.57 1.45
C TYR A 96 1.59 -5.01 1.78
N LEU A 97 2.86 -5.35 1.66
CA LEU A 97 3.37 -6.66 2.06
C LEU A 97 4.00 -6.56 3.44
N VAL A 98 3.47 -7.34 4.39
CA VAL A 98 4.09 -7.63 5.67
C VAL A 98 4.92 -8.90 5.50
N HIS A 99 6.15 -8.86 5.97
CA HIS A 99 7.10 -9.96 5.86
C HIS A 99 7.91 -10.13 7.14
N PHE A 100 8.04 -11.37 7.58
CA PHE A 100 8.91 -11.76 8.68
C PHE A 100 9.64 -13.06 8.32
N ASP A 101 10.96 -13.04 8.51
CA ASP A 101 11.88 -14.14 8.24
C ASP A 101 12.85 -14.18 9.43
N PRO A 102 12.74 -15.14 10.36
CA PRO A 102 13.56 -15.17 11.56
C PRO A 102 15.01 -15.53 11.20
N LEU A 103 15.97 -14.84 11.83
CA LEU A 103 17.39 -15.12 11.57
C LEU A 103 17.79 -16.53 12.03
N GLY A 104 18.10 -17.42 11.08
CA GLY A 104 18.50 -18.81 11.32
C GLY A 104 17.40 -19.72 11.88
N ALA A 105 17.76 -20.91 12.33
CA ALA A 105 16.81 -21.95 12.77
C ALA A 105 16.24 -21.74 14.21
N GLY A 106 15.89 -20.49 14.54
CA GLY A 106 15.40 -20.11 15.86
C GLY A 106 13.93 -19.70 15.88
N PHE A 107 13.28 -19.86 17.03
CA PHE A 107 11.94 -19.34 17.26
C PHE A 107 12.01 -17.84 17.57
N ALA A 108 11.18 -17.05 16.89
CA ALA A 108 11.00 -15.66 17.24
C ALA A 108 9.51 -15.29 17.19
N THR A 109 9.04 -14.64 18.25
CA THR A 109 7.72 -14.01 18.29
C THR A 109 7.90 -12.51 18.28
N LEU A 110 7.39 -11.85 17.24
CA LEU A 110 7.39 -10.41 17.13
C LEU A 110 5.97 -9.88 17.03
N SER A 111 5.77 -8.63 17.45
CA SER A 111 4.49 -7.96 17.25
C SER A 111 4.71 -6.52 16.82
N GLY A 112 3.85 -6.05 15.93
CA GLY A 112 3.90 -4.70 15.41
C GLY A 112 2.55 -4.26 14.86
N SER A 113 2.46 -2.99 14.49
CA SER A 113 1.25 -2.44 13.89
C SER A 113 1.58 -1.40 12.84
N VAL A 114 0.69 -1.27 11.85
CA VAL A 114 0.71 -0.25 10.81
C VAL A 114 -0.54 0.61 10.92
N PHE A 115 -0.37 1.91 10.77
CA PHE A 115 -1.43 2.90 10.75
C PHE A 115 -1.42 3.59 9.39
N PHE A 116 -2.56 3.62 8.70
CA PHE A 116 -2.71 4.25 7.40
C PHE A 116 -3.20 5.68 7.54
N VAL A 117 -3.00 6.48 6.49
CA VAL A 117 -3.52 7.86 6.44
C VAL A 117 -5.05 7.89 6.54
N PRO A 118 -5.64 8.97 7.10
CA PRO A 118 -7.09 9.08 7.22
C PRO A 118 -7.81 8.96 5.88
N GLY A 119 -8.81 8.08 5.80
CA GLY A 119 -9.61 7.83 4.61
C GLY A 119 -9.20 6.58 3.84
N GLU A 120 -8.02 6.03 4.14
CA GLU A 120 -7.59 4.73 3.64
C GLU A 120 -8.22 3.61 4.46
N ILE A 121 -8.85 2.66 3.78
CA ILE A 121 -9.69 1.64 4.42
C ILE A 121 -9.18 0.26 4.04
N ILE A 122 -8.87 -0.57 5.04
CA ILE A 122 -8.55 -1.99 4.84
C ILE A 122 -9.80 -2.72 4.31
N LEU A 123 -9.68 -3.24 3.08
CA LEU A 123 -10.66 -4.12 2.46
C LEU A 123 -10.54 -5.55 2.99
N GLY A 124 -9.31 -5.97 3.28
CA GLY A 124 -8.99 -7.23 3.92
C GLY A 124 -7.50 -7.53 3.87
N ILE A 125 -7.11 -8.67 4.43
CA ILE A 125 -5.72 -9.11 4.47
C ILE A 125 -5.66 -10.54 3.92
N GLN A 126 -4.74 -10.77 2.98
CA GLN A 126 -4.40 -12.09 2.48
C GLN A 126 -3.38 -12.71 3.43
N THR A 127 -3.71 -13.81 4.07
CA THR A 127 -2.80 -14.52 5.00
C THR A 127 -2.61 -15.98 4.60
N HIS A 128 -3.02 -16.38 3.39
CA HIS A 128 -3.00 -17.77 2.90
C HIS A 128 -2.20 -17.91 1.59
N THR A 129 -1.32 -18.91 1.49
CA THR A 129 -0.28 -18.98 0.43
C THR A 129 -0.86 -18.95 -0.99
N PRO A 130 -1.83 -19.80 -1.36
CA PRO A 130 -2.49 -19.70 -2.68
C PRO A 130 -3.00 -18.31 -3.07
N TRP A 131 -3.47 -17.49 -2.12
CA TRP A 131 -3.98 -16.16 -2.43
C TRP A 131 -2.87 -15.13 -2.60
N LEU A 132 -1.78 -15.27 -1.84
CA LEU A 132 -0.57 -14.48 -2.01
C LEU A 132 0.09 -14.82 -3.36
N ASP A 133 0.30 -16.11 -3.65
CA ASP A 133 0.90 -16.60 -4.90
C ASP A 133 0.11 -16.13 -6.13
N PHE A 134 -1.22 -16.24 -6.07
CA PHE A 134 -2.09 -15.83 -7.17
C PHE A 134 -2.03 -14.32 -7.42
N SER A 135 -1.89 -13.52 -6.36
CA SER A 135 -1.97 -12.07 -6.45
C SER A 135 -0.61 -11.39 -6.70
N ASP A 136 0.54 -12.05 -6.49
CA ASP A 136 1.87 -11.46 -6.69
C ASP A 136 2.04 -10.78 -8.05
N ALA A 137 1.67 -11.46 -9.14
CA ALA A 137 1.82 -10.90 -10.49
C ALA A 137 0.88 -9.72 -10.77
N ALA A 138 -0.24 -9.63 -10.06
CA ALA A 138 -1.25 -8.58 -10.26
C ALA A 138 -1.00 -7.36 -9.37
N VAL A 139 -0.65 -7.59 -8.09
CA VAL A 139 -0.55 -6.54 -7.06
C VAL A 139 0.82 -6.43 -6.41
N GLY A 140 1.68 -7.44 -6.45
CA GLY A 140 3.05 -7.36 -5.90
C GLY A 140 3.98 -6.42 -6.68
N ASP A 141 5.05 -5.96 -6.05
CA ASP A 141 6.07 -5.12 -6.71
C ASP A 141 6.68 -5.88 -7.90
N PRO A 142 6.58 -5.35 -9.14
CA PRO A 142 7.12 -6.01 -10.33
C PRO A 142 8.65 -6.13 -10.35
N LEU A 143 9.37 -5.43 -9.47
CA LEU A 143 10.82 -5.48 -9.35
C LEU A 143 11.31 -6.45 -8.27
N SER A 144 10.41 -6.99 -7.45
CA SER A 144 10.73 -7.94 -6.39
C SER A 144 10.48 -9.38 -6.82
N THR A 145 11.33 -10.28 -6.35
CA THR A 145 11.11 -11.72 -6.49
C THR A 145 10.31 -12.24 -5.29
N TYR A 146 9.19 -12.91 -5.56
CA TYR A 146 8.35 -13.53 -4.53
C TYR A 146 8.58 -15.04 -4.45
N PRO A 147 8.41 -15.67 -3.27
CA PRO A 147 8.50 -17.11 -3.07
C PRO A 147 7.26 -17.87 -3.57
N THR A 148 6.76 -17.50 -4.76
CA THR A 148 5.56 -18.06 -5.37
C THR A 148 5.71 -19.57 -5.60
N GLY A 149 4.73 -20.36 -5.17
CA GLY A 149 4.72 -21.82 -5.30
C GLY A 149 5.29 -22.58 -4.10
N LEU A 150 5.76 -21.90 -3.06
CA LEU A 150 6.19 -22.49 -1.79
C LEU A 150 5.03 -22.59 -0.79
N LEU A 151 4.11 -23.53 -1.06
CA LEU A 151 2.80 -23.60 -0.40
C LEU A 151 2.83 -23.64 1.15
N GLU A 152 3.88 -24.20 1.76
CA GLU A 152 3.93 -24.50 3.20
C GLU A 152 4.76 -23.51 4.05
N PHE A 153 5.49 -22.57 3.45
CA PHE A 153 6.50 -21.76 4.17
C PHE A 153 6.37 -20.26 3.94
N ARG A 154 5.18 -19.76 3.59
CA ARG A 154 4.96 -18.35 3.23
C ARG A 154 3.85 -17.66 4.01
N ALA A 155 2.81 -18.39 4.38
CA ALA A 155 1.59 -17.85 4.95
C ALA A 155 1.59 -17.95 6.47
N LEU A 156 0.79 -17.10 7.11
CA LEU A 156 0.62 -17.12 8.56
C LEU A 156 0.13 -18.48 9.06
N GLU A 157 0.75 -19.05 10.10
CA GLU A 157 0.38 -20.39 10.54
C GLU A 157 -0.98 -20.43 11.24
N THR A 158 -1.73 -21.50 11.00
CA THR A 158 -3.10 -21.68 11.51
C THR A 158 -3.18 -22.34 12.87
N LEU A 159 -2.05 -22.70 13.47
CA LEU A 159 -2.05 -23.34 14.78
C LEU A 159 -2.52 -22.34 15.83
N PRO A 160 -3.49 -22.70 16.69
CA PRO A 160 -3.96 -21.80 17.74
C PRO A 160 -2.80 -21.28 18.60
N GLY A 161 -2.60 -19.96 18.58
CA GLY A 161 -1.58 -19.28 19.39
C GLY A 161 -0.25 -18.98 18.68
N THR A 162 -0.12 -19.23 17.36
CA THR A 162 1.05 -18.78 16.58
C THR A 162 0.81 -17.37 16.05
N ASP A 163 0.04 -17.27 14.97
CA ASP A 163 -0.08 -16.05 14.20
C ASP A 163 -1.44 -15.42 14.31
N THR A 164 -1.42 -14.11 14.56
CA THR A 164 -2.65 -13.33 14.59
C THR A 164 -2.50 -12.04 13.83
N THR A 165 -3.57 -11.69 13.13
CA THR A 165 -3.75 -10.40 12.50
C THR A 165 -5.00 -9.76 13.09
N THR A 166 -4.91 -8.53 13.57
CA THR A 166 -6.06 -7.79 14.13
C THR A 166 -6.31 -6.54 13.31
N ILE A 167 -7.52 -6.40 12.77
CA ILE A 167 -7.97 -5.18 12.10
C ILE A 167 -8.69 -4.30 13.11
N ALA A 168 -8.21 -3.08 13.31
CA ALA A 168 -8.76 -2.18 14.31
C ALA A 168 -10.16 -1.66 13.94
N PRO A 169 -10.96 -1.22 14.94
CA PRO A 169 -12.18 -0.46 14.67
C PRO A 169 -11.88 0.75 13.78
N GLY A 170 -12.72 0.96 12.76
CA GLY A 170 -12.52 2.04 11.77
C GLY A 170 -11.65 1.67 10.57
N LEU A 171 -11.09 0.45 10.53
CA LEU A 171 -10.41 -0.14 9.36
C LEU A 171 -9.17 0.62 8.85
N GLY A 172 -8.63 1.56 9.61
CA GLY A 172 -7.45 2.35 9.23
C GLY A 172 -6.13 1.85 9.82
N SER A 173 -6.11 0.71 10.51
CA SER A 173 -4.89 0.11 11.04
C SER A 173 -5.01 -1.40 11.22
N ALA A 174 -3.87 -2.07 11.17
CA ALA A 174 -3.73 -3.50 11.39
C ALA A 174 -2.56 -3.78 12.34
N SER A 175 -2.71 -4.81 13.16
CA SER A 175 -1.69 -5.31 14.07
C SER A 175 -1.38 -6.77 13.77
N PHE A 176 -0.12 -7.14 13.90
CA PHE A 176 0.38 -8.49 13.67
C PHE A 176 1.10 -8.99 14.92
N SER A 177 0.86 -10.24 15.28
CA SER A 177 1.71 -11.01 16.18
C SER A 177 2.11 -12.26 15.40
N LEU A 178 3.39 -12.34 15.05
CA LEU A 178 3.94 -13.37 14.17
C LEU A 178 4.88 -14.26 14.97
N PHE A 179 4.80 -15.56 14.75
CA PHE A 179 5.63 -16.59 15.31
C PHE A 179 6.19 -17.43 14.17
N ALA A 180 7.46 -17.22 13.85
CA ALA A 180 8.15 -18.03 12.85
C ALA A 180 9.15 -18.97 13.53
N GLU A 181 9.15 -20.24 13.11
CA GLU A 181 10.15 -21.27 13.47
C GLU A 181 11.03 -21.64 12.27
N LEU A 182 10.40 -21.88 11.11
CA LEU A 182 11.05 -22.23 9.85
C LEU A 182 10.28 -21.56 8.70
N GLY A 183 11.01 -21.06 7.71
CA GLY A 183 10.40 -20.34 6.58
C GLY A 183 10.04 -18.91 6.93
N ILE A 184 9.12 -18.35 6.14
CA ILE A 184 8.75 -16.94 6.21
C ILE A 184 7.26 -16.78 6.49
N ASP A 185 6.92 -15.74 7.23
CA ASP A 185 5.55 -15.28 7.38
C ASP A 185 5.32 -14.09 6.47
N GLN A 186 4.27 -14.19 5.65
CA GLN A 186 3.80 -13.09 4.82
C GLN A 186 2.31 -12.90 4.94
N ALA A 187 1.94 -11.62 4.92
CA ALA A 187 0.57 -11.19 4.78
C ALA A 187 0.51 -9.99 3.85
N ARG A 188 -0.51 -9.92 2.99
CA ARG A 188 -0.75 -8.77 2.12
C ARG A 188 -1.98 -8.01 2.57
N ILE A 189 -1.79 -6.77 3.00
CA ILE A 189 -2.89 -5.88 3.36
C ILE A 189 -3.39 -5.24 2.08
N VAL A 190 -4.69 -5.31 1.84
CA VAL A 190 -5.36 -4.69 0.69
C VAL A 190 -6.22 -3.54 1.21
N THR A 191 -5.93 -2.33 0.77
CA THR A 191 -6.66 -1.12 1.14
C THR A 191 -7.34 -0.50 -0.08
N MET A 192 -8.37 0.30 0.18
CA MET A 192 -8.93 1.24 -0.78
C MET A 192 -8.15 2.55 -0.66
N PRO A 193 -7.47 3.01 -1.74
CA PRO A 193 -6.66 4.22 -1.69
C PRO A 193 -7.54 5.46 -1.42
N VAL A 194 -6.94 6.49 -0.82
CA VAL A 194 -7.62 7.78 -0.62
C VAL A 194 -7.79 8.46 -1.97
N PRO A 195 -9.02 8.82 -2.40
CA PRO A 195 -9.19 9.58 -3.62
C PRO A 195 -8.44 10.92 -3.54
N GLU A 196 -7.62 11.22 -4.55
CA GLU A 196 -6.92 12.49 -4.64
C GLU A 196 -7.90 13.66 -4.49
N PRO A 197 -7.65 14.63 -3.59
CA PRO A 197 -8.47 15.82 -3.51
C PRO A 197 -8.42 16.51 -4.86
N SER A 198 -9.58 16.64 -5.52
CA SER A 198 -9.68 17.07 -6.91
C SER A 198 -9.12 18.48 -7.07
N THR A 199 -7.85 18.57 -7.46
CA THR A 199 -7.11 19.82 -7.73
C THR A 199 -7.79 20.69 -8.79
N LEU A 200 -8.70 20.10 -9.57
CA LEU A 200 -9.65 20.76 -10.47
C LEU A 200 -10.49 21.86 -9.82
N THR A 201 -10.83 21.73 -8.54
CA THR A 201 -11.60 22.78 -7.82
C THR A 201 -10.75 24.02 -7.54
N LEU A 202 -9.44 23.83 -7.30
CA LEU A 202 -8.50 24.92 -7.01
C LEU A 202 -8.17 25.71 -8.29
N LEU A 203 -8.11 25.04 -9.45
CA LEU A 203 -7.86 25.70 -10.74
C LEU A 203 -9.07 26.50 -11.24
N LEU A 204 -10.29 26.02 -11.00
CA LEU A 204 -11.51 26.75 -11.38
C LEU A 204 -11.80 27.95 -10.46
N GLY A 205 -11.37 27.89 -9.19
CA GLY A 205 -11.47 29.02 -8.25
C GLY A 205 -10.52 30.18 -8.56
N SER A 206 -9.35 29.91 -9.17
CA SER A 206 -8.36 30.95 -9.50
C SER A 206 -8.68 31.72 -10.79
N ALA A 207 -9.48 31.16 -11.70
CA ALA A 207 -9.94 31.86 -12.90
C ALA A 207 -11.06 32.89 -12.63
N ALA A 208 -11.77 32.80 -11.50
CA ALA A 208 -12.86 33.71 -11.13
C ALA A 208 -12.39 35.06 -10.54
N LEU A 209 -11.08 35.25 -10.32
CA LEU A 209 -10.49 36.47 -9.77
C LEU A 209 -9.86 37.39 -10.83
N LEU A 210 -10.10 37.19 -12.12
CA LEU A 210 -9.75 38.18 -13.13
C LEU A 210 -10.68 39.40 -12.98
N PRO A 211 -10.19 40.59 -12.57
CA PRO A 211 -11.03 41.76 -12.51
C PRO A 211 -11.47 42.09 -13.94
N ILE A 212 -12.77 42.03 -14.18
CA ILE A 212 -13.38 42.57 -15.39
C ILE A 212 -13.18 44.09 -15.32
N CYS A 213 -12.03 44.58 -15.82
CA CYS A 213 -11.83 45.99 -16.10
C CYS A 213 -12.76 46.40 -17.25
N ARG A 214 -14.04 46.65 -16.93
CA ARG A 214 -14.96 47.39 -17.80
C ARG A 214 -14.41 48.80 -17.94
N ARG A 215 -13.72 49.08 -19.05
CA ARG A 215 -13.37 50.44 -19.45
C ARG A 215 -14.64 51.12 -19.92
N ALA A 216 -15.16 52.03 -19.09
CA ALA A 216 -16.23 52.92 -19.48
C ALA A 216 -15.71 53.98 -20.47
N LEU A 217 -16.37 54.03 -21.62
CA LEU A 217 -16.68 55.16 -22.51
C LEU A 217 -15.84 56.46 -22.42
N SER A 218 -15.34 56.90 -23.58
CA SER A 218 -15.59 58.23 -24.15
C SER A 218 -15.37 58.21 -25.66
#